data_AF-A0A6C0B358-F1
#
_entry.id   AF-A0A6C0B358-F1
#
_cell.length_a   1.000
_cell.length_b   1.000
_cell.length_c   1.000
_cell.angle_alpha   90.00
_cell.angle_beta   90.00
_cell.angle_gamma   90.00
#
_symmetry.space_group_name_H-M   'P 1'
#
loop_
_entity.id
_entity.type
_entity.pdbx_description
1 polymer ?
#
loop_
_entity_poly.entity_id
_entity_poly.type
_entity_poly.pdbx_seq_one_letter_code
_entity_poly.pdbx_strand_id
1 'polypeptide(L)'
;MSGMVNFSELVKRIIKYLVLGIVISLVAVVIPKKSLNLEEVIILALSAAATFSILDVFVPSIGESARAGAGFGLGANLIGGLRMVG
;
A
#
# COMPACT_ATOMS: atom_id res chain seq x y z
N MET A 1 2.35 -13.87 17.63
CA MET A 1 1.20 -13.04 18.07
C MET A 1 1.69 -11.99 19.05
N SER A 2 1.90 -10.75 18.61
CA SER A 2 1.96 -9.59 19.51
C SER A 2 0.98 -8.56 18.96
N GLY A 3 -0.27 -8.69 19.40
CA GLY A 3 -1.32 -7.69 19.18
C GLY A 3 -1.16 -6.51 20.12
N MET A 4 0.06 -6.00 20.30
CA MET A 4 0.28 -4.72 20.96
C MET A 4 0.43 -3.68 19.88
N VAL A 5 -0.61 -2.86 19.72
CA VAL A 5 -0.51 -1.59 18.99
C VAL A 5 0.61 -0.80 19.65
N ASN A 6 1.81 -0.87 19.09
CA ASN A 6 2.93 -0.09 19.55
C ASN A 6 2.62 1.36 19.22
N PHE A 7 2.45 2.21 20.24
CA PHE A 7 2.17 3.64 20.03
C PHE A 7 3.22 4.29 19.10
N SER A 8 4.49 3.88 19.22
CA SER A 8 5.58 4.28 18.32
C SER A 8 5.33 3.88 16.85
N GLU A 9 4.78 2.69 16.61
CA GLU A 9 4.45 2.22 15.26
C GLU A 9 3.22 2.94 14.71
N LEU A 10 2.20 3.19 15.55
CA LEU A 10 1.03 3.96 15.18
C LEU A 10 1.42 5.39 14.76
N VAL A 11 2.26 6.05 15.55
CA VAL A 11 2.78 7.39 15.24
C VAL A 11 3.57 7.39 13.93
N LYS A 12 4.43 6.39 13.70
CA LYS A 12 5.15 6.24 12.42
C LYS A 12 4.19 6.09 11.23
N ARG A 13 3.13 5.29 11.36
CA ARG A 13 2.11 5.13 10.30
C ARG A 13 1.34 6.42 10.06
N ILE A 14 0.93 7.12 11.11
CA ILE A 14 0.25 8.43 11.00
C ILE A 14 1.14 9.44 10.25
N ILE A 15 2.40 9.58 10.65
CA ILE A 15 3.35 10.47 9.98
C ILE A 15 3.53 10.08 8.50
N LYS A 16 3.68 8.78 8.22
CA LYS A 16 3.81 8.27 6.84
C LYS A 16 2.62 8.70 5.96
N TYR A 17 1.40 8.50 6.43
CA TYR A 17 0.20 8.83 5.64
C TYR A 17 -0.02 10.33 5.49
N LEU A 18 0.32 11.14 6.50
CA LEU A 18 0.30 12.59 6.39
C LEU A 18 1.28 13.09 5.32
N VAL A 19 2.52 12.56 5.31
CA VAL A 19 3.52 12.92 4.30
C VAL A 19 3.05 12.53 2.89
N LEU A 20 2.48 11.33 2.72
CA LEU A 20 1.91 10.90 1.43
C LEU A 20 0.78 11.82 0.95
N GLY A 21 -0.15 12.20 1.83
CA GLY A 21 -1.22 13.15 1.50
C GLY A 21 -0.69 14.53 1.09
N ILE A 22 0.36 15.02 1.76
CA ILE A 22 1.01 16.30 1.42
C ILE A 22 1.64 16.25 0.02
N VAL A 23 2.36 15.17 -0.31
CA VAL A 23 2.97 15.00 -1.64
C VAL A 23 1.92 15.09 -2.74
N ILE A 24 0.75 14.48 -2.53
CA ILE A 24 -0.33 14.46 -3.54
C ILE A 24 -1.03 15.81 -3.64
N SER A 25 -1.22 16.49 -2.51
CA SER A 25 -1.73 17.87 -2.50
C SER A 25 -0.82 18.83 -3.27
N LEU A 26 0.50 18.66 -3.16
CA LEU A 26 1.48 19.46 -3.90
C LEU A 26 1.39 19.19 -5.40
N VAL A 27 1.29 17.93 -5.80
CA VAL A 27 1.06 17.51 -7.19
C VAL A 27 -0.22 18.14 -7.75
N ALA A 28 -1.29 18.16 -6.95
CA ALA A 28 -2.57 18.77 -7.33
C ALA A 28 -2.48 20.29 -7.50
N VAL A 29 -1.52 20.98 -6.87
CA VAL A 29 -1.29 22.42 -7.10
C VAL A 29 -0.38 22.67 -8.30
N VAL A 30 0.61 21.81 -8.54
CA VAL A 30 1.66 22.02 -9.55
C VAL A 30 1.25 21.60 -10.96
N ILE A 31 0.46 20.53 -11.11
CA ILE A 31 0.15 19.94 -12.43
C ILE A 31 -1.01 20.63 -13.17
N PRO A 32 -2.15 20.98 -12.56
CA PRO A 32 -3.31 21.39 -13.33
C PRO A 32 -3.17 22.82 -13.86
N LYS A 33 -3.59 23.00 -15.12
CA LYS A 33 -3.62 24.32 -15.78
C LYS A 33 -4.66 25.28 -15.17
N LYS A 34 -5.63 24.74 -14.44
CA LYS A 34 -6.64 25.48 -13.68
C LYS A 34 -6.36 25.26 -12.20
N SER A 35 -6.17 26.34 -11.45
CA SER A 35 -5.95 26.28 -10.00
C SER A 35 -7.14 25.61 -9.32
N LEU A 36 -6.86 24.57 -8.54
CA LEU A 36 -7.83 23.96 -7.63
C LEU A 36 -8.03 24.86 -6.41
N ASN A 37 -9.23 24.83 -5.83
CA ASN A 37 -9.49 25.53 -4.57
C ASN A 37 -8.78 24.82 -3.42
N LEU A 38 -8.43 25.57 -2.36
CA LEU A 38 -7.81 25.01 -1.16
C LEU A 38 -8.65 23.87 -0.55
N GLU A 39 -9.97 23.98 -0.61
CA GLU A 39 -10.90 22.95 -0.16
C GLU A 39 -10.74 21.63 -0.94
N GLU A 40 -10.63 21.69 -2.26
CA GLU A 40 -10.43 20.51 -3.14
C GLU A 40 -9.09 19.84 -2.85
N VAL A 41 -8.04 20.64 -2.62
CA VAL A 41 -6.69 20.15 -2.30
C VAL A 41 -6.67 19.43 -0.95
N ILE A 42 -7.39 19.94 0.05
CA ILE A 42 -7.52 19.30 1.36
C ILE A 42 -8.29 17.97 1.26
N ILE A 43 -9.39 17.95 0.51
CA ILE A 43 -10.18 16.73 0.27
C ILE A 43 -9.35 15.67 -0.45
N LEU A 44 -8.55 16.05 -1.45
CA LEU A 44 -7.62 15.17 -2.15
C LEU A 44 -6.56 14.59 -1.20
N ALA A 45 -5.95 15.43 -0.36
CA ALA A 45 -4.94 14.99 0.60
C ALA A 45 -5.49 13.96 1.59
N LEU A 46 -6.68 14.21 2.15
CA LEU A 46 -7.34 13.33 3.10
C LEU A 46 -7.79 12.01 2.45
N SER A 47 -8.39 12.09 1.27
CA SER A 47 -8.83 10.90 0.53
C SER A 47 -7.65 10.01 0.17
N ALA A 48 -6.56 10.61 -0.31
CA ALA A 48 -5.34 9.88 -0.63
C ALA A 48 -4.72 9.23 0.62
N ALA A 49 -4.59 9.98 1.72
CA ALA A 49 -4.09 9.43 2.98
C ALA A 49 -4.92 8.22 3.45
N ALA A 50 -6.25 8.28 3.30
CA ALA A 50 -7.14 7.16 3.59
C ALA A 50 -6.90 5.95 2.66
N THR A 51 -6.80 6.19 1.35
CA THR A 51 -6.52 5.11 0.37
C THR A 51 -5.17 4.44 0.62
N PHE A 52 -4.10 5.21 0.84
CA PHE A 52 -2.77 4.67 1.13
C PHE A 52 -2.71 3.95 2.48
N SER A 53 -3.44 4.43 3.48
CA SER A 53 -3.59 3.75 4.77
C SER A 53 -4.24 2.38 4.62
N ILE A 54 -5.31 2.29 3.82
CA ILE A 54 -5.97 1.03 3.49
C ILE A 54 -5.00 0.09 2.76
N LEU A 55 -4.35 0.57 1.69
CA LEU A 55 -3.41 -0.23 0.92
C LEU A 55 -2.29 -0.81 1.80
N ASP A 56 -1.71 -0.02 2.69
CA ASP A 56 -0.64 -0.48 3.60
C ASP A 56 -1.09 -1.58 4.57
N VAL A 57 -2.38 -1.64 4.94
CA VAL A 57 -2.94 -2.73 5.77
C VAL A 57 -3.09 -4.02 4.95
N PHE A 58 -3.36 -3.93 3.66
CA PHE A 58 -3.59 -5.08 2.78
C PHE A 58 -2.33 -5.57 2.04
N VAL A 59 -1.29 -4.75 1.91
CA VAL A 59 -0.01 -5.15 1.29
C VAL A 59 0.60 -6.43 1.92
N PRO A 60 0.58 -6.65 3.25
CA PRO A 60 1.12 -7.88 3.84
C PRO A 60 0.39 -9.15 3.41
N SER A 61 -0.94 -9.13 3.34
CA SER A 61 -1.74 -10.32 2.97
C SER A 61 -1.58 -10.69 1.50
N ILE A 62 -1.42 -9.69 0.63
CA ILE A 62 -1.10 -9.89 -0.78
C ILE A 62 0.33 -10.45 -0.93
N GLY A 63 1.27 -9.94 -0.13
CA GLY A 63 2.68 -10.37 -0.13
C GLY A 63 2.89 -11.82 0.30
N GLU A 64 2.19 -12.30 1.34
CA GLU A 64 2.27 -13.71 1.75
C GLU A 64 1.74 -14.65 0.67
N SER A 65 0.57 -14.35 0.10
CA SER A 65 -0.03 -15.18 -0.95
C SER A 65 0.85 -15.24 -2.21
N ALA A 66 1.44 -14.12 -2.60
CA ALA A 66 2.37 -14.05 -3.74
C ALA A 66 3.65 -14.88 -3.50
N ARG A 67 4.24 -14.79 -2.29
CA ARG A 67 5.42 -15.59 -1.92
C ARG A 67 5.10 -17.07 -1.81
N ALA A 68 3.94 -17.44 -1.27
CA ALA A 68 3.48 -18.82 -1.19
C ALA A 68 3.26 -19.41 -2.60
N GLY A 69 2.60 -18.69 -3.50
CA GLY A 69 2.41 -19.10 -4.90
C GLY A 69 3.74 -19.22 -5.66
N ALA A 70 4.66 -18.27 -5.48
CA ALA A 70 6.00 -18.32 -6.08
C ALA A 70 6.84 -19.47 -5.50
N GLY A 71 6.81 -19.67 -4.18
CA GLY A 71 7.52 -20.76 -3.51
C GLY A 71 7.01 -22.14 -3.90
N PHE A 72 5.69 -22.30 -4.03
CA PHE A 72 5.08 -23.52 -4.57
C PHE A 72 5.47 -23.74 -6.04
N GLY A 73 5.39 -22.70 -6.88
CA GLY A 73 5.76 -22.78 -8.29
C GLY A 73 7.23 -23.14 -8.51
N LEU A 74 8.15 -22.50 -7.77
CA LEU A 74 9.59 -22.78 -7.83
C LEU A 74 9.91 -24.17 -7.27
N GLY A 75 9.34 -24.52 -6.12
CA GLY A 75 9.51 -25.83 -5.48
C GLY A 75 8.99 -26.97 -6.36
N ALA A 76 7.82 -26.79 -6.98
CA ALA A 76 7.27 -27.75 -7.92
C ALA A 76 8.20 -27.95 -9.13
N ASN A 77 8.72 -26.87 -9.74
CA ASN A 77 9.65 -26.96 -10.87
C ASN A 77 10.96 -27.68 -10.51
N LEU A 78 11.48 -27.51 -9.28
CA LEU A 78 12.71 -28.14 -8.83
C LEU A 78 12.62 -29.67 -8.68
N ILE A 79 11.43 -30.21 -8.40
CA ILE A 79 11.22 -31.66 -8.24
C ILE A 79 10.62 -32.34 -9.49
N GLY A 80 10.61 -31.66 -10.64
CA GLY A 80 10.08 -32.20 -11.91
C GLY A 80 8.65 -31.77 -12.28
N GLY A 81 8.09 -30.81 -11.55
CA GLY A 81 6.79 -30.17 -11.81
C GLY A 81 5.60 -31.07 -11.50
N LEU A 82 4.40 -30.47 -11.44
CA LEU A 82 3.14 -31.17 -11.70
C LEU A 82 3.27 -31.80 -13.10
N ARG A 83 3.81 -33.03 -13.19
CA ARG A 83 3.58 -33.90 -14.33
C ARG A 83 2.08 -34.07 -14.40
N MET A 84 1.40 -33.24 -15.19
CA MET A 84 0.11 -33.60 -15.73
C MET A 84 0.37 -34.85 -16.56
N VAL A 85 0.20 -36.00 -15.91
CA VAL A 85 0.03 -37.28 -16.58
C VAL A 85 -1.27 -37.14 -17.34
N GLY A 86 -1.15 -36.80 -18.62
CA GLY A 86 -2.18 -37.09 -19.61
C GLY A 86 -2.16 -38.58 -19.93
#